data_AF-A0A9J5XCS1-F1
#
_entry.id   AF-A0A9J5XCS1-F1
#
_cell.length_a   1.000
_cell.length_b   1.000
_cell.length_c   1.000
_cell.angle_alpha   90.00
_cell.angle_beta   90.00
_cell.angle_gamma   90.00
#
_symmetry.space_group_name_H-M   'P 1'
#
loop_
_entity.id
_entity.type
_entity.pdbx_description
1 polymer ?
#
loop_
_entity_poly.entity_id
_entity_poly.type
_entity_poly.pdbx_seq_one_letter_code
_entity_poly.pdbx_strand_id
1 'polypeptide(L)'
;MVKQEDDSLVLCVAKVMQIRHLRAILTIFEGISGLHVNWHKSCLNPVNQVTNMQILAENLRCQMDSLPTKYLGMPLGAKNKEVEV
;
A
#
# COMPACT_ATOMS: atom_id res chain seq x y z
N MET A 1 22.41 -12.89 0.65
CA MET A 1 21.41 -12.73 -0.43
C MET A 1 20.06 -12.56 0.24
N VAL A 2 19.48 -11.37 0.21
CA VAL A 2 18.09 -11.17 0.67
C VAL A 2 17.22 -11.27 -0.57
N LYS A 3 16.53 -12.41 -0.74
CA LYS A 3 15.40 -12.53 -1.67
C LYS A 3 14.14 -12.13 -0.90
N GLN A 4 13.50 -11.05 -1.33
CA GLN A 4 12.14 -10.67 -0.92
C GLN A 4 11.42 -10.39 -2.24
N GLU A 5 10.67 -11.37 -2.74
CA GLU A 5 10.30 -11.43 -4.15
C GLU A 5 8.84 -10.99 -4.45
N ASP A 6 8.01 -10.67 -3.46
CA ASP A 6 6.57 -10.39 -3.71
C ASP A 6 6.02 -9.07 -3.13
N ASP A 7 6.80 -8.29 -2.37
CA ASP A 7 6.31 -7.05 -1.75
C ASP A 7 6.22 -5.92 -2.81
N SER A 8 5.00 -5.48 -3.11
CA SER A 8 4.73 -4.40 -4.08
C SER A 8 4.11 -3.18 -3.39
N LEU A 9 4.66 -1.99 -3.64
CA LEU A 9 4.12 -0.71 -3.17
C LEU A 9 3.33 -0.01 -4.28
N VAL A 10 2.09 0.38 -4.00
CA VAL A 10 1.26 1.18 -4.91
C VAL A 10 0.91 2.52 -4.27
N LEU A 11 1.27 3.62 -4.93
CA LEU A 11 0.90 4.97 -4.54
C LEU A 11 -0.33 5.41 -5.36
N CYS A 12 -1.39 5.83 -4.68
CA CYS A 12 -2.62 6.31 -5.33
C CYS A 12 -3.24 7.47 -4.55
N VAL A 13 -4.13 8.22 -5.21
CA VAL A 13 -4.86 9.31 -4.55
C VAL A 13 -5.97 8.70 -3.69
N ALA A 14 -6.16 9.27 -2.50
CA ALA A 14 -7.18 8.87 -1.53
C ALA A 14 -8.62 9.21 -1.98
N LYS A 15 -9.07 8.60 -3.07
CA LYS A 15 -10.42 8.72 -3.64
C LYS A 15 -11.02 7.34 -3.83
N VAL A 16 -12.27 7.15 -3.39
CA VAL A 16 -12.99 5.86 -3.48
C VAL A 16 -12.98 5.29 -4.90
N MET A 17 -13.19 6.13 -5.92
CA MET A 17 -13.15 5.68 -7.31
C MET A 17 -11.77 5.17 -7.74
N GLN A 18 -10.69 5.82 -7.32
CA GLN A 18 -9.34 5.33 -7.62
C GLN A 18 -9.05 4.00 -6.91
N ILE A 19 -9.48 3.86 -5.66
CA ILE A 19 -9.32 2.62 -4.91
C ILE A 19 -10.10 1.47 -5.55
N ARG A 20 -11.31 1.72 -6.06
CA ARG A 20 -12.08 0.73 -6.83
C ARG A 20 -11.40 0.34 -8.14
N HIS A 21 -10.84 1.31 -8.86
CA HIS A 21 -10.06 1.04 -10.07
C HIS A 21 -8.83 0.19 -9.76
N LEU A 22 -8.10 0.52 -8.69
CA LEU A 22 -6.94 -0.25 -8.25
C LEU A 22 -7.33 -1.70 -7.94
N ARG A 23 -8.43 -1.92 -7.20
CA ARG A 23 -8.93 -3.27 -6.94
C ARG A 23 -9.25 -4.02 -8.24
N ALA A 24 -9.94 -3.37 -9.18
CA ALA A 24 -10.26 -3.99 -10.46
C ALA A 24 -9.01 -4.37 -11.26
N ILE A 25 -8.01 -3.48 -11.32
CA ILE A 25 -6.73 -3.74 -11.99
C ILE A 25 -6.02 -4.94 -11.34
N LEU A 26 -5.96 -4.98 -10.02
CA LEU A 26 -5.32 -6.08 -9.29
C LEU A 26 -6.05 -7.41 -9.49
N THR A 27 -7.38 -7.42 -9.50
CA THR A 27 -8.16 -8.63 -9.82
C THR A 27 -7.97 -9.10 -11.27
N ILE A 28 -7.85 -8.18 -12.23
CA ILE A 28 -7.52 -8.53 -13.61
C ILE A 28 -6.10 -9.09 -13.69
N PHE A 29 -5.16 -8.49 -12.98
CA PHE A 29 -3.78 -8.96 -12.89
C PHE A 29 -3.70 -10.38 -12.33
N GLU A 30 -4.47 -10.71 -11.28
CA GLU A 30 -4.57 -12.09 -10.76
C GLU A 30 -4.99 -13.06 -11.88
N GLY A 31 -6.02 -12.71 -12.65
CA GLY A 31 -6.52 -13.55 -13.75
C GLY A 31 -5.52 -13.75 -14.89
N ILE A 32 -4.69 -12.75 -15.19
CA ILE A 32 -3.70 -12.82 -16.29
C ILE A 32 -2.41 -13.50 -15.84
N SER A 33 -1.94 -13.21 -14.63
CA SER A 33 -0.66 -13.72 -14.11
C SER A 33 -0.78 -15.11 -13.47
N GLY A 34 -1.98 -15.51 -13.07
CA GLY A 34 -2.21 -16.70 -12.23
C GLY A 34 -1.77 -16.52 -10.78
N LEU A 35 -1.36 -15.30 -10.38
CA LEU A 35 -1.03 -14.97 -9.00
C LEU A 35 -2.28 -14.64 -8.19
N HIS A 36 -2.15 -14.69 -6.87
CA HIS A 36 -3.21 -14.29 -5.95
C HIS A 36 -2.76 -13.11 -5.09
N VAL A 37 -3.54 -12.04 -5.12
CA VAL A 37 -3.33 -10.85 -4.30
C VAL A 37 -3.81 -11.15 -2.89
N ASN A 38 -2.88 -11.13 -1.94
CA ASN A 38 -3.19 -11.35 -0.53
C ASN A 38 -3.64 -10.04 0.15
N TRP A 39 -4.94 -9.78 0.10
CA TRP A 39 -5.54 -8.59 0.72
C TRP A 39 -5.37 -8.54 2.24
N HIS A 40 -5.27 -9.71 2.91
CA HIS A 40 -5.07 -9.78 4.36
C HIS A 40 -3.66 -9.34 4.78
N LYS A 41 -2.65 -9.53 3.93
CA LYS A 41 -1.27 -9.02 4.14
C LYS A 41 -1.06 -7.62 3.58
N SER A 42 -2.02 -7.10 2.82
CA SER A 42 -1.95 -5.76 2.25
C SER A 42 -2.32 -4.73 3.30
N CYS A 43 -1.57 -3.62 3.34
CA CYS A 43 -1.84 -2.49 4.22
C CYS A 43 -2.04 -1.20 3.42
N LEU A 44 -2.92 -0.34 3.91
CA LEU A 44 -3.14 1.01 3.39
C LEU A 44 -2.61 2.02 4.40
N ASN A 45 -1.54 2.72 4.03
CA ASN A 45 -0.87 3.71 4.88
C ASN A 45 -1.11 5.12 4.31
N PRO A 46 -1.66 6.07 5.11
CA PRO A 46 -1.81 7.44 4.66
C PRO A 46 -0.45 8.15 4.68
N VAL A 47 -0.08 8.78 3.57
CA VAL A 47 1.13 9.62 3.51
C VAL A 47 0.88 11.00 4.14
N ASN A 48 -0.34 11.51 4.00
CA ASN A 48 -0.80 12.80 4.56
C ASN A 48 -2.13 12.60 5.32
N GLN A 49 -2.70 13.66 5.89
CA GLN A 49 -4.04 13.57 6.48
C GLN A 49 -5.08 13.18 5.43
N VAL A 50 -5.77 12.06 5.69
CA VAL A 50 -6.86 11.52 4.86
C VAL A 50 -8.02 11.17 5.80
N THR A 51 -9.14 11.85 5.67
CA THR A 51 -10.30 11.74 6.58
C THR A 51 -11.12 10.46 6.40
N ASN A 52 -11.01 9.78 5.25
CA ASN A 52 -11.85 8.66 4.86
C ASN A 52 -11.08 7.32 4.75
N MET A 53 -9.95 7.18 5.45
CA MET A 53 -9.08 5.99 5.35
C MET A 53 -9.80 4.66 5.56
N GLN A 54 -10.72 4.60 6.53
CA GLN A 54 -11.47 3.38 6.82
C GLN A 54 -12.34 2.93 5.64
N ILE A 55 -13.04 3.87 5.00
CA ILE A 55 -13.85 3.60 3.81
C ILE A 55 -12.96 3.10 2.67
N LEU A 56 -11.76 3.68 2.51
CA LEU A 56 -10.82 3.28 1.46
C LEU A 56 -10.28 1.85 1.70
N ALA A 57 -9.90 1.54 2.94
CA ALA A 57 -9.43 0.21 3.33
C ALA A 57 -10.51 -0.87 3.16
N GLU A 58 -11.76 -0.58 3.55
CA GLU A 58 -12.91 -1.48 3.33
C GLU A 58 -13.17 -1.76 1.85
N ASN A 59 -12.98 -0.77 0.97
CA ASN A 59 -13.12 -0.98 -0.47
C ASN A 59 -12.04 -1.95 -1.01
N LEU A 60 -10.83 -1.95 -0.46
CA LEU A 60 -9.75 -2.90 -0.83
C LEU A 60 -9.80 -4.21 -0.05
N ARG A 61 -10.53 -4.27 1.08
CA ARG A 61 -10.46 -5.35 2.07
C ARG A 61 -9.05 -5.57 2.63
N CYS A 62 -8.30 -4.48 2.77
CA CYS A 62 -6.96 -4.50 3.36
C CYS A 62 -6.96 -3.88 4.77
N GLN A 63 -5.86 -4.06 5.50
CA GLN A 63 -5.69 -3.44 6.82
C GLN A 63 -5.28 -1.98 6.68
N MET A 64 -5.62 -1.15 7.67
CA MET A 64 -5.04 0.20 7.78
C MET A 64 -3.77 0.12 8.61
N ASP A 65 -2.75 0.87 8.19
CA ASP A 65 -1.51 1.03 8.94
C ASP A 65 -1.04 2.50 8.84
N SER A 66 0.00 2.86 9.58
CA SER A 66 0.52 4.23 9.66
C SER A 66 2.01 4.27 9.33
N LEU A 67 2.52 5.47 9.03
CA LEU A 67 3.95 5.68 8.85
C LEU A 67 4.62 6.03 10.20
N PRO A 68 5.90 5.68 10.40
CA PRO A 68 6.78 4.97 9.45
C PRO A 68 6.52 3.45 9.44
N THR A 69 6.50 2.85 8.25
CA THR A 69 6.33 1.38 8.07
C THR A 69 7.59 0.76 7.47
N LYS A 70 7.77 -0.55 7.58
CA LYS A 70 8.95 -1.24 7.05
C LYS A 70 8.67 -1.77 5.64
N TYR A 71 9.35 -1.24 4.64
CA TYR A 71 9.30 -1.73 3.27
C TYR A 71 10.69 -2.20 2.85
N LEU A 72 10.83 -3.46 2.43
CA LEU A 72 12.11 -4.06 2.01
C LEU A 72 13.25 -3.89 3.03
N GLY A 73 12.94 -3.97 4.32
CA GLY A 73 13.96 -3.77 5.36
C GLY A 73 14.17 -2.33 5.79
N MET A 74 13.64 -1.35 5.05
CA MET A 74 13.89 0.08 5.25
C MET A 74 12.66 0.78 5.86
N PRO A 75 12.85 1.78 6.75
CA PRO A 75 11.75 2.56 7.28
C PRO A 75 11.25 3.55 6.21
N LEU A 76 10.08 3.25 5.64
CA LEU A 76 9.36 4.12 4.74
C LEU A 76 8.64 5.21 5.54
N GLY A 77 8.78 6.48 5.15
CA GLY A 77 8.18 7.61 5.84
C GLY A 77 8.91 8.05 7.11
N ALA A 78 10.13 7.55 7.37
CA ALA A 78 10.99 8.13 8.39
C ALA A 78 11.38 9.56 8.01
N LYS A 79 11.46 10.45 9.01
CA LYS A 79 12.01 11.79 8.80
C LYS A 79 13.48 11.64 8.38
N ASN A 80 13.84 12.20 7.23
CA ASN A 80 15.25 12.36 6.88
C ASN A 80 15.89 13.20 7.98
N LYS A 81 16.97 12.71 8.58
CA LYS A 81 17.90 13.61 9.26
C LYS A 81 18.50 14.44 8.15
N GLU A 82 18.00 15.65 7.94
CA GLU A 82 18.80 16.67 7.28
C GLU A 82 20.09 16.76 8.10
N VAL A 83 21.22 16.46 7.45
CA VAL A 83 22.51 16.79 8.04
C VAL A 83 22.52 18.31 8.08
N GLU A 84 22.28 18.89 9.26
CA GLU A 84 22.70 20.26 9.53
C GLU A 84 24.21 20.32 9.26
N VAL A 85 24.58 20.96 8.15
CA VAL A 85 25.95 21.38 7.84
C VAL A 85 26.07 22.84 8.21
#